data_AF-A0A392QA25-F1
#
_entry.id   AF-A0A392QA25-F1
#
_cell.length_a   1.000
_cell.length_b   1.000
_cell.length_c   1.000
_cell.angle_alpha   90.00
_cell.angle_beta   90.00
_cell.angle_gamma   90.00
#
_symmetry.space_group_name_H-M   'P 1'
#
loop_
_entity.id
_entity.type
_entity.pdbx_description
1 polymer ?
#
loop_
_entity_poly.entity_id
_entity_poly.type
_entity_poly.pdbx_seq_one_letter_code
_entity_poly.pdbx_strand_id
1 'polypeptide(L)'
;VSAIMEPDKTGEFDYIPFFYSRVFTLSWQFYGDNAGEVVYYGDLSASGSTFGAYWVNKGHIVGAFLEGGTKEEYEAIAKTTRLRPAIEDLTELERQGLGFAVTFSQKPVASPPPIE
;
A
#
# COMPACT_ATOMS: atom_id res chain seq x y z
N VAL A 1 -3.15 -27.34 -10.57
CA VAL A 1 -2.54 -28.65 -10.89
C VAL A 1 -1.17 -28.47 -11.53
N SER A 2 -1.00 -27.59 -12.52
CA SER A 2 0.30 -27.32 -13.16
C SER A 2 1.41 -26.89 -12.18
N ALA A 3 1.07 -26.09 -11.17
CA ALA A 3 2.01 -25.68 -10.11
C ALA A 3 2.55 -26.83 -9.23
N ILE A 4 1.82 -27.96 -9.16
CA ILE A 4 2.21 -29.13 -8.40
C ILE A 4 3.03 -30.10 -9.28
N MET A 5 2.73 -30.14 -10.58
CA MET A 5 3.37 -31.04 -11.54
C MET A 5 4.68 -30.49 -12.10
N GLU A 6 4.85 -29.17 -12.15
CA GLU A 6 6.02 -28.50 -12.72
C GLU A 6 6.50 -27.35 -11.81
N PRO A 7 7.02 -27.65 -10.61
CA PRO A 7 7.42 -26.64 -9.63
C PRO A 7 8.52 -25.70 -10.15
N ASP A 8 9.36 -26.17 -11.07
CA ASP A 8 10.43 -25.36 -11.67
C ASP A 8 9.90 -24.34 -12.71
N LYS A 9 8.66 -24.51 -13.18
CA LYS A 9 8.00 -23.58 -14.11
C LYS A 9 7.03 -22.64 -13.41
N THR A 10 6.82 -22.80 -12.10
CA THR A 10 6.09 -21.82 -11.30
C THR A 10 7.02 -20.68 -10.92
N GLY A 11 6.65 -19.45 -11.31
CA GLY A 11 7.33 -18.26 -10.82
C GLY A 11 7.29 -18.16 -9.29
N GLU A 12 8.21 -17.39 -8.73
CA GLU A 12 8.29 -17.20 -7.28
C GLU A 12 7.00 -16.61 -6.70
N PHE A 13 6.66 -17.04 -5.49
CA PHE A 13 5.48 -16.56 -4.78
C PHE A 13 5.72 -15.15 -4.21
N ASP A 14 5.46 -14.13 -5.02
CA ASP A 14 5.55 -12.71 -4.65
C ASP A 14 4.25 -12.22 -4.00
N TYR A 15 4.02 -12.63 -2.74
CA TYR A 15 2.86 -12.20 -1.97
C TYR A 15 3.14 -10.95 -1.14
N ILE A 16 2.25 -9.98 -1.26
CA ILE A 16 2.17 -8.85 -0.34
C ILE A 16 1.13 -9.16 0.76
N PRO A 17 1.50 -9.09 2.06
CA PRO A 17 0.53 -9.28 3.13
C PRO A 17 -0.67 -8.36 2.94
N PHE A 18 -1.86 -8.93 3.01
CA PHE A 18 -3.12 -8.23 2.83
C PHE A 18 -4.09 -8.67 3.92
N PHE A 19 -4.62 -7.70 4.65
CA PHE A 19 -5.61 -7.93 5.69
C PHE A 19 -6.70 -6.87 5.63
N TYR A 20 -7.92 -7.23 5.99
CA TYR A 20 -9.05 -6.29 6.01
C TYR A 20 -10.04 -6.68 7.09
N SER A 21 -10.84 -5.71 7.52
CA SER A 21 -11.99 -5.97 8.37
C SER A 21 -13.11 -4.97 8.12
N ARG A 22 -14.32 -5.37 8.51
CA ARG A 22 -15.50 -4.52 8.50
C ARG A 22 -16.26 -4.70 9.80
N VAL A 23 -16.53 -3.60 10.49
CA VAL A 23 -17.26 -3.59 11.75
C VAL A 23 -18.04 -2.30 11.88
N PHE A 24 -19.35 -2.39 12.17
CA PHE A 24 -20.27 -1.25 12.10
C PHE A 24 -20.20 -0.53 10.74
N THR A 25 -19.92 0.77 10.74
CA THR A 25 -19.73 1.59 9.53
C THR A 25 -18.26 1.63 9.07
N LEU A 26 -17.36 0.96 9.79
CA LEU A 26 -15.94 0.93 9.46
C LEU A 26 -15.65 -0.19 8.47
N SER A 27 -14.81 0.12 7.49
CA SER A 27 -14.27 -0.80 6.51
C SER A 27 -12.85 -0.37 6.19
N TRP A 28 -11.87 -1.14 6.65
CA TRP A 28 -10.46 -0.84 6.44
C TRP A 28 -9.71 -1.97 5.76
N GLN A 29 -8.62 -1.61 5.10
CA GLN A 29 -7.68 -2.52 4.46
C GLN A 29 -6.25 -2.15 4.85
N PHE A 30 -5.43 -3.18 4.99
CA PHE A 30 -4.00 -3.09 5.28
C PHE A 30 -3.21 -3.90 4.25
N TYR A 31 -2.10 -3.33 3.79
CA TYR A 31 -1.16 -3.95 2.89
C TYR A 31 0.25 -3.86 3.47
N GLY A 32 1.06 -4.90 3.29
CA GLY A 32 2.50 -4.88 3.54
C GLY A 32 2.91 -5.20 4.97
N ASP A 33 3.96 -4.52 5.45
CA ASP A 33 4.61 -4.75 6.74
C ASP A 33 4.32 -3.57 7.68
N ASN A 34 4.04 -3.88 8.94
CA ASN A 34 3.77 -2.91 10.00
C ASN A 34 5.01 -2.59 10.85
N ALA A 35 6.21 -2.87 10.33
CA ALA A 35 7.48 -2.50 10.94
C ALA A 35 8.00 -1.15 10.42
N GLY A 36 8.41 -0.25 11.31
CA GLY A 36 9.04 1.03 10.97
C GLY A 36 8.40 2.24 11.66
N GLU A 37 8.70 3.41 11.14
CA GLU A 37 8.10 4.68 11.56
C GLU A 37 6.69 4.81 10.96
N VAL A 38 5.74 5.27 11.76
CA VAL A 38 4.34 5.38 11.36
C VAL A 38 3.99 6.82 11.04
N VAL A 39 3.47 7.06 9.84
CA VAL A 39 2.99 8.36 9.38
C VAL A 39 1.47 8.30 9.25
N TYR A 40 0.76 8.97 10.14
CA TYR A 40 -0.70 9.05 10.11
C TYR A 40 -1.16 10.15 9.16
N TYR A 41 -2.31 9.97 8.53
CA TYR A 41 -2.91 11.00 7.67
C TYR A 41 -4.44 10.94 7.69
N GLY A 42 -5.06 12.05 7.28
CA GLY A 42 -6.50 12.24 7.34
C GLY A 42 -6.97 12.66 8.74
N ASP A 43 -8.28 12.71 8.94
CA ASP A 43 -8.89 13.13 10.20
C ASP A 43 -9.30 11.92 11.02
N LEU A 44 -8.52 11.57 12.05
CA LEU A 44 -8.82 10.45 12.95
C LEU A 44 -9.94 10.77 13.96
N SER A 45 -10.34 12.03 14.08
CA SER A 45 -11.30 12.51 15.08
C SER A 45 -12.73 12.61 14.55
N ALA A 46 -12.89 12.78 13.23
CA ALA A 46 -14.19 12.84 12.58
C ALA A 46 -14.83 11.46 12.44
N SER A 47 -16.11 11.34 12.80
CA SER A 47 -16.86 10.11 12.54
C SER A 47 -17.16 9.99 11.04
N GLY A 48 -16.80 8.85 10.45
CA GLY A 48 -17.04 8.58 9.02
C GLY A 48 -16.05 9.25 8.07
N SER A 49 -14.93 9.77 8.57
CA SER A 49 -13.83 10.26 7.75
C SER A 49 -12.96 9.12 7.22
N THR A 50 -12.33 9.39 6.08
CA THR A 50 -11.25 8.57 5.54
C THR A 50 -9.94 8.97 6.22
N PHE A 51 -9.27 8.01 6.84
CA PHE A 51 -7.96 8.21 7.45
C PHE A 51 -7.10 6.97 7.23
N GLY A 52 -5.79 7.13 7.39
CA GLY A 52 -4.88 6.04 7.16
C GLY A 52 -3.53 6.23 7.82
N ALA A 53 -2.66 5.27 7.58
CA ALA A 53 -1.29 5.30 8.06
C ALA A 53 -0.36 4.61 7.06
N TYR A 54 0.86 5.13 6.94
CA TYR A 54 1.96 4.47 6.25
C TYR A 54 3.01 4.01 7.25
N TRP A 55 3.62 2.86 6.96
CA TRP A 55 4.82 2.39 7.64
C TRP A 55 6.01 2.64 6.74
N VAL A 56 6.99 3.39 7.24
CA VAL A 56 8.23 3.71 6.55
C VAL A 56 9.38 3.01 7.24
N ASN A 57 10.10 2.18 6.48
CA ASN A 57 11.28 1.48 6.95
C ASN A 57 12.43 1.73 6.00
N LYS A 58 13.60 2.14 6.53
CA LYS A 58 14.78 2.53 5.76
C LYS A 58 14.44 3.51 4.61
N GLY A 59 13.57 4.48 4.89
CA GLY A 59 13.14 5.49 3.92
C GLY A 59 12.22 4.99 2.81
N HIS A 60 11.64 3.79 2.91
CA HIS A 60 10.68 3.28 1.91
C HIS A 60 9.35 2.94 2.57
N ILE A 61 8.23 3.16 1.85
CA ILE A 61 6.92 2.70 2.32
C ILE A 61 6.88 1.18 2.24
N VAL A 62 6.71 0.53 3.39
CA VAL A 62 6.61 -0.94 3.50
C VAL A 62 5.22 -1.41 3.89
N GLY A 63 4.38 -0.52 4.42
CA GLY A 63 3.00 -0.84 4.77
C GLY A 63 2.06 0.35 4.60
N ALA A 64 0.79 0.06 4.35
CA ALA A 64 -0.26 1.06 4.22
C ALA A 64 -1.57 0.54 4.83
N PHE A 65 -2.23 1.42 5.60
CA PHE A 65 -3.55 1.21 6.18
C PHE A 65 -4.48 2.32 5.69
N LEU A 66 -5.71 1.96 5.33
CA LEU A 66 -6.75 2.90 4.96
C LEU A 66 -8.10 2.45 5.49
N GLU A 67 -8.79 3.34 6.20
CA GLU A 67 -10.19 3.23 6.60
C GLU A 67 -11.05 4.10 5.69
N GLY A 68 -12.23 3.61 5.30
CA GLY A 68 -13.21 4.42 4.58
C GLY A 68 -12.81 4.80 3.15
N GLY A 69 -11.92 4.05 2.52
CA GLY A 69 -11.48 4.27 1.13
C GLY A 69 -12.46 3.74 0.07
N THR A 70 -12.35 4.28 -1.14
CA THR A 70 -12.93 3.75 -2.37
C THR A 70 -12.08 2.62 -2.96
N LYS A 71 -12.62 1.90 -3.95
CA LYS A 71 -11.90 0.79 -4.59
C LYS A 71 -10.58 1.26 -5.21
N GLU A 72 -10.62 2.39 -5.90
CA GLU A 72 -9.47 2.98 -6.58
C GLU A 72 -8.39 3.43 -5.58
N GLU A 73 -8.80 3.94 -4.43
CA GLU A 73 -7.90 4.32 -3.34
C GLU A 73 -7.25 3.10 -2.66
N TYR A 74 -7.99 2.00 -2.46
CA TYR A 74 -7.41 0.76 -1.98
C TYR A 74 -6.41 0.15 -2.96
N GLU A 75 -6.71 0.18 -4.26
CA GLU A 75 -5.77 -0.25 -5.30
C GLU A 75 -4.53 0.63 -5.33
N ALA A 76 -4.68 1.93 -5.10
CA ALA A 76 -3.57 2.88 -5.05
C ALA A 76 -2.61 2.61 -3.89
N ILE A 77 -3.13 2.40 -2.67
CA ILE A 77 -2.26 2.07 -1.52
C ILE A 77 -1.63 0.68 -1.66
N ALA A 78 -2.33 -0.30 -2.26
CA ALA A 78 -1.78 -1.62 -2.53
C ALA A 78 -0.59 -1.53 -3.51
N LYS A 79 -0.76 -0.77 -4.61
CA LYS A 79 0.30 -0.54 -5.60
C LYS A 79 1.49 0.21 -4.99
N THR A 80 1.22 1.23 -4.20
CA THR A 80 2.26 2.00 -3.49
C THR A 80 3.07 1.09 -2.58
N THR A 81 2.41 0.27 -1.77
CA THR A 81 3.09 -0.66 -0.85
C THR A 81 3.88 -1.74 -1.59
N ARG A 82 3.38 -2.22 -2.73
CA ARG A 82 4.10 -3.21 -3.55
C ARG A 82 5.37 -2.64 -4.18
N LEU A 83 5.31 -1.40 -4.68
CA LEU A 83 6.44 -0.73 -5.32
C LEU A 83 7.45 -0.14 -4.33
N ARG A 84 7.07 -0.01 -3.05
CA ARG A 84 7.89 0.49 -1.96
C ARG A 84 8.65 1.77 -2.34
N PRO A 85 7.96 2.87 -2.71
CA PRO A 85 8.65 4.10 -3.07
C PRO A 85 9.50 4.62 -1.92
N ALA A 86 10.63 5.25 -2.28
CA ALA A 86 11.44 6.00 -1.34
C ALA A 86 10.71 7.30 -0.94
N ILE A 87 10.83 7.66 0.34
CA ILE A 87 10.24 8.83 0.96
C ILE A 87 11.37 9.72 1.46
N GLU A 88 11.44 10.92 0.87
CA GLU A 88 12.43 11.93 1.24
C GLU A 88 11.95 12.78 2.42
N ASP A 89 10.64 13.02 2.53
CA ASP A 89 10.03 13.87 3.53
C ASP A 89 8.76 13.23 4.10
N LEU A 90 8.79 12.90 5.39
CA LEU A 90 7.67 12.30 6.12
C LEU A 90 6.55 13.31 6.40
N THR A 91 6.88 14.59 6.56
CA THR A 91 5.89 15.66 6.76
C THR A 91 5.08 15.88 5.49
N GLU A 92 5.73 15.78 4.33
CA GLU A 92 5.02 15.83 3.06
C GLU A 92 4.15 14.58 2.83
N LEU A 93 4.61 13.40 3.28
CA LEU A 93 3.82 12.17 3.25
C LEU A 93 2.58 12.26 4.16
N GLU A 94 2.71 12.83 5.36
CA GLU A 94 1.58 13.11 6.26
C GLU A 94 0.58 14.08 5.62
N ARG A 95 1.08 15.17 5.03
CA ARG A 95 0.26 16.22 4.41
C ARG A 95 -0.50 15.72 3.18
N GLN A 96 0.15 14.94 2.32
CA GLN A 96 -0.48 14.40 1.12
C GLN A 96 -1.35 13.16 1.44
N GLY A 97 -0.93 12.34 2.39
CA GLY A 97 -1.62 11.12 2.81
C GLY A 97 -2.05 10.26 1.63
N LEU A 98 -3.36 10.05 1.51
CA LEU A 98 -3.97 9.28 0.42
C LEU A 98 -3.68 9.87 -0.99
N GLY A 99 -3.55 11.20 -1.09
CA GLY A 99 -3.21 11.89 -2.33
C GLY A 99 -1.85 11.46 -2.88
N PHE A 100 -0.90 11.11 -2.00
CA PHE A 100 0.40 10.56 -2.41
C PHE A 100 0.23 9.24 -3.15
N ALA A 101 -0.53 8.30 -2.57
CA ALA A 101 -0.74 6.98 -3.18
C ALA A 101 -1.52 7.07 -4.50
N VAL A 102 -2.54 7.93 -4.58
CA VAL A 102 -3.31 8.13 -5.82
C VAL A 102 -2.45 8.74 -6.92
N THR A 103 -1.64 9.75 -6.59
CA THR A 103 -0.73 10.37 -7.56
C THR A 103 0.36 9.39 -8.01
N PHE A 104 0.89 8.61 -7.07
CA PHE A 104 1.92 7.60 -7.35
C PHE A 104 1.37 6.45 -8.20
N SER A 105 0.14 5.99 -7.95
CA SER A 105 -0.48 4.90 -8.69
C SER A 105 -0.77 5.26 -10.15
N GLN A 106 -0.96 6.54 -10.45
CA GLN A 106 -1.18 7.06 -11.81
C GLN A 106 0.11 7.25 -12.62
N LYS A 107 1.29 7.28 -11.98
CA LYS A 107 2.56 7.36 -12.72
C LYS A 107 2.76 6.09 -13.56
N PRO A 108 3.12 6.22 -14.85
CA PRO A 108 3.45 5.07 -15.68
C PRO A 108 4.64 4.32 -15.05
N VAL A 109 4.46 3.04 -14.75
CA VAL A 109 5.57 2.17 -14.35
C VAL A 109 6.41 1.96 -15.61
N ALA A 110 7.65 2.45 -15.61
CA ALA A 110 8.59 2.16 -16.69
C ALA A 110 8.75 0.64 -16.79
N SER A 111 8.57 0.10 -18.00
CA SER A 111 8.70 -1.33 -18.28
C SER A 111 10.04 -1.86 -17.76
N PRO A 112 10.08 -3.06 -17.15
CA PRO A 112 11.37 -3.70 -16.85
C PRO A 112 12.16 -3.86 -18.15
N PRO A 113 13.49 -3.63 -18.16
CA PRO A 113 14.29 -3.93 -19.32
C PRO A 113 14.15 -5.42 -19.67
N PRO A 114 14.16 -5.79 -20.97
CA PRO A 114 14.13 -7.18 -21.38
C PRO A 114 15.28 -7.92 -20.70
N ILE A 115 14.96 -9.08 -20.12
CA ILE A 115 15.98 -10.02 -19.64
C ILE A 115 16.65 -10.57 -20.91
N GLU A 116 17.92 -10.22 -21.12
CA GLU A 116 18.78 -10.78 -22.18
C GLU A 116 19.30 -12.17 -21.80
#